data_AF-A0A3B6JPJ7-F1
#
_entry.id   AF-A0A3B6JPJ7-F1
#
_cell.length_a   1.000
_cell.length_b   1.000
_cell.length_c   1.000
_cell.angle_alpha   90.00
_cell.angle_beta   90.00
_cell.angle_gamma   90.00
#
_symmetry.space_group_name_H-M   'P 1'
#
loop_
_entity.id
_entity.type
_entity.pdbx_description
1 polymer ?
#
loop_
_entity_poly.entity_id
_entity_poly.type
_entity_poly.pdbx_seq_one_letter_code
_entity_poly.pdbx_strand_id
1 'polypeptide(L)'
;MNFHDVHTLQQALDVAPPPRLRTAQDRAYHAERQNRLLVAHEDERVMTEWRQQHPEDVTYEQAYWARRREEETQRRRAERLDRRRRKALALSQCDVVENGGETIFASDDDRWEDMWLDTSDQTSEDGDDDDDDDDWE
;
A
#
# COMPACT_ATOMS: atom_id res chain seq x y z
N MET A 1 18.64 15.09 10.97
CA MET A 1 19.76 14.79 11.89
C MET A 1 20.24 13.41 11.46
N ASN A 2 21.39 13.29 10.82
CA ASN A 2 21.93 11.99 10.38
C ASN A 2 23.17 11.73 11.21
N PHE A 3 23.08 10.91 12.27
CA PHE A 3 24.23 10.59 13.11
C PHE A 3 25.18 9.67 12.32
N HIS A 4 26.37 10.15 11.96
CA HIS A 4 27.29 9.43 11.07
C HIS A 4 27.99 8.23 11.74
N ASP A 5 27.98 8.18 13.07
CA ASP A 5 28.70 7.19 13.89
C ASP A 5 27.76 6.23 14.65
N VAL A 6 26.50 6.15 14.22
CA VAL A 6 25.47 5.35 14.86
C VAL A 6 25.06 4.21 13.94
N HIS A 7 25.29 2.97 14.38
CA HIS A 7 25.05 1.78 13.57
C HIS A 7 23.84 0.96 14.03
N THR A 8 23.19 1.38 15.13
CA THR A 8 22.03 0.70 15.70
C THR A 8 20.97 1.71 16.16
N LEU A 9 19.70 1.32 16.11
CA LEU A 9 18.57 2.15 16.54
C LEU A 9 18.71 2.59 18.02
N GLN A 10 19.15 1.69 18.90
CA GLN A 10 19.35 2.02 20.32
C GLN A 10 20.40 3.13 20.52
N GLN A 11 21.52 3.08 19.80
CA GLN A 11 22.53 4.13 19.86
C GLN A 11 22.02 5.46 19.29
N ALA A 12 21.11 5.42 18.30
CA ALA A 12 20.49 6.62 17.76
C ALA A 12 19.61 7.30 18.81
N LEU A 13 18.80 6.50 19.51
CA LEU A 13 17.92 6.98 20.58
C LEU A 13 18.69 7.54 21.77
N ASP A 14 19.81 6.91 22.15
CA ASP A 14 20.66 7.38 23.25
C ASP A 14 21.37 8.71 22.95
N VAL A 15 21.69 8.95 21.67
CA VAL A 15 22.39 10.17 21.21
C VAL A 15 21.39 11.26 20.77
N ALA A 16 20.13 10.89 20.53
CA ALA A 16 19.10 11.82 20.10
C ALA A 16 18.90 12.93 21.14
N PRO A 17 18.92 14.21 20.73
CA PRO A 17 18.59 15.29 21.64
C PRO A 17 17.14 15.13 22.10
N PRO A 18 16.83 15.43 23.37
CA PRO A 18 15.48 15.33 23.88
C PRO A 18 14.51 16.16 23.02
N PRO A 19 13.27 15.68 22.84
CA PRO A 19 12.30 16.32 21.96
C PRO A 19 12.11 17.78 22.38
N ARG A 20 12.10 18.68 21.40
CA ARG A 20 12.02 20.13 21.63
C ARG A 20 10.58 20.54 21.90
N LEU A 21 10.08 20.18 23.08
CA LEU A 21 8.72 20.47 23.53
C LEU A 21 8.59 21.93 23.98
N ARG A 22 8.56 22.86 23.01
CA ARG A 22 8.66 24.31 23.24
C ARG A 22 7.38 24.91 23.81
N THR A 23 6.22 24.40 23.39
CA THR A 23 4.92 24.91 23.85
C THR A 23 4.26 23.95 24.84
N ALA A 24 3.22 24.42 25.53
CA ALA A 24 2.39 23.53 26.35
C ALA A 24 1.64 22.49 25.48
N GLN A 25 1.28 22.88 24.25
CA GLN A 25 0.62 22.02 23.28
C GLN A 25 1.54 20.90 22.81
N ASP A 26 2.80 21.20 22.48
CA ASP A 26 3.78 20.17 22.07
C ASP A 26 4.00 19.15 23.18
N ARG A 27 4.06 19.61 24.45
CA ARG A 27 4.18 18.73 25.62
C ARG A 27 2.96 17.83 25.80
N ALA A 28 1.76 18.36 25.57
CA ALA A 28 0.52 17.58 25.65
C ALA A 28 0.46 16.52 24.54
N TYR A 29 0.75 16.89 23.29
CA TYR A 29 0.79 15.96 22.17
C TYR A 29 1.82 14.85 22.38
N HIS A 30 3.03 15.22 22.82
CA HIS A 30 4.07 14.24 23.12
C HIS A 30 3.65 13.29 24.25
N ALA A 31 3.04 13.78 25.33
CA ALA A 31 2.57 12.92 26.41
C ALA A 31 1.45 11.98 25.96
N GLU A 32 0.52 12.47 25.15
CA GLU A 32 -0.55 11.66 24.56
C GLU A 32 0.02 10.54 23.68
N ARG A 33 0.97 10.88 22.81
CA ARG A 33 1.65 9.90 21.96
C ARG A 33 2.41 8.86 22.78
N GLN A 34 3.15 9.28 23.80
CA GLN A 34 3.84 8.35 24.71
C GLN A 34 2.85 7.41 25.41
N ASN A 35 1.68 7.90 25.82
CA ASN A 35 0.65 7.04 26.40
C ASN A 35 0.09 6.03 25.39
N ARG A 36 -0.14 6.43 24.13
CA ARG A 36 -0.58 5.51 23.07
C ARG A 36 0.45 4.42 22.80
N LEU A 37 1.73 4.77 22.76
CA LEU A 37 2.82 3.81 22.60
C LEU A 37 2.87 2.80 23.75
N LEU A 38 2.67 3.24 25.00
CA LEU A 38 2.62 2.32 26.15
C LEU A 38 1.43 1.35 26.04
N VAL A 39 0.27 1.83 25.59
CA VAL A 39 -0.91 0.98 25.36
C VAL A 39 -0.64 -0.02 24.24
N ALA A 40 -0.12 0.42 23.09
CA ALA A 40 0.21 -0.44 21.96
C ALA A 40 1.22 -1.54 22.36
N HIS A 41 2.24 -1.18 23.15
CA HIS A 41 3.22 -2.14 23.64
C HIS A 41 2.61 -3.20 24.57
N GLU A 42 1.72 -2.81 25.48
CA GLU A 42 1.01 -3.78 26.34
C GLU A 42 0.04 -4.66 25.52
N ASP A 43 -0.68 -4.09 24.55
CA ASP A 43 -1.51 -4.85 23.63
C ASP A 43 -0.68 -5.87 22.84
N GLU A 44 0.49 -5.48 22.33
CA GLU A 44 1.38 -6.39 21.61
C GLU A 44 1.88 -7.54 22.49
N ARG A 45 2.16 -7.28 23.77
CA ARG A 45 2.51 -8.34 24.73
C ARG A 45 1.37 -9.32 24.92
N VAL A 46 0.14 -8.82 25.13
CA VAL A 46 -1.05 -9.67 25.26
C VAL A 46 -1.30 -10.47 23.99
N MET A 47 -1.20 -9.84 22.81
CA MET A 47 -1.37 -10.52 21.54
C MET A 47 -0.29 -11.58 21.30
N THR A 48 0.93 -11.35 21.75
CA THR A 48 2.02 -12.32 21.64
C THR A 48 1.79 -13.53 22.55
N GLU A 49 1.33 -13.32 23.78
CA GLU A 49 0.94 -14.42 24.67
C GLU A 49 -0.25 -15.21 24.10
N TRP A 50 -1.25 -14.52 23.53
CA TRP A 50 -2.39 -15.15 22.89
C TRP A 50 -1.96 -16.00 21.69
N ARG A 51 -1.11 -15.49 20.79
CA ARG A 51 -0.57 -16.23 19.64
C ARG A 51 0.20 -17.49 20.06
N GLN A 52 0.92 -17.44 21.19
CA GLN A 52 1.62 -18.62 21.74
C GLN A 52 0.64 -19.69 22.23
N GLN A 53 -0.48 -19.28 22.82
CA GLN A 53 -1.52 -20.19 23.30
C GLN A 53 -2.39 -20.75 22.17
N HIS A 54 -2.49 -20.03 21.04
CA HIS A 54 -3.37 -20.32 19.91
C HIS A 54 -2.61 -20.49 18.57
N PRO A 55 -1.67 -21.44 18.46
CA PRO A 55 -0.89 -21.62 17.23
C PRO A 55 -1.76 -22.05 16.04
N GLU A 56 -2.83 -22.80 16.28
CA GLU A 56 -3.75 -23.27 15.23
C GLU A 56 -4.46 -22.10 14.56
N ASP A 57 -5.00 -21.17 15.35
CA ASP A 57 -5.69 -19.96 14.86
C ASP A 57 -4.72 -19.07 14.06
N VAL A 58 -3.48 -18.90 14.54
CA VAL A 58 -2.43 -18.16 13.82
C VAL A 58 -2.14 -18.78 12.46
N THR A 59 -1.98 -20.11 12.40
CA THR A 59 -1.71 -20.78 11.11
C THR A 59 -2.90 -20.69 10.16
N TYR A 60 -4.12 -20.76 10.67
CA TYR A 60 -5.33 -20.62 9.89
C TYR A 60 -5.45 -19.21 9.29
N GLU A 61 -5.26 -18.17 10.09
CA GLU A 61 -5.30 -16.79 9.62
C GLU A 61 -4.21 -16.54 8.57
N GLN A 62 -2.98 -16.97 8.82
CA GLN A 62 -1.89 -16.85 7.84
C GLN A 62 -2.24 -17.52 6.50
N ALA A 63 -2.80 -18.73 6.53
CA ALA A 63 -3.22 -19.43 5.32
C ALA A 63 -4.39 -18.72 4.61
N TYR A 64 -5.36 -18.22 5.37
CA TYR A 64 -6.48 -17.45 4.84
C TYR A 64 -6.00 -16.18 4.12
N TRP A 65 -5.12 -15.41 4.76
CA TRP A 65 -4.57 -14.17 4.21
C TRP A 65 -3.62 -14.42 3.03
N ALA A 66 -2.82 -15.49 3.07
CA ALA A 66 -2.00 -15.90 1.93
C ALA A 66 -2.87 -16.20 0.70
N ARG A 67 -3.93 -16.99 0.87
CA ARG A 67 -4.88 -17.29 -0.20
C ARG A 67 -5.57 -16.02 -0.71
N ARG A 68 -6.01 -15.13 0.19
CA ARG A 68 -6.72 -13.90 -0.21
C ARG A 68 -5.81 -12.94 -0.96
N ARG A 69 -4.53 -12.82 -0.56
CA ARG A 69 -3.53 -12.06 -1.31
C ARG A 69 -3.29 -12.67 -2.70
N GLU A 70 -3.16 -13.98 -2.80
CA GLU A 70 -2.99 -14.64 -4.09
C GLU A 70 -4.19 -14.37 -5.02
N GLU A 71 -5.42 -14.56 -4.53
CA GLU A 71 -6.64 -14.28 -5.30
C GLU A 71 -6.69 -12.82 -5.78
N GLU A 72 -6.37 -11.88 -4.89
CA GLU A 72 -6.33 -10.46 -5.23
C GLU A 72 -5.24 -10.13 -6.26
N THR A 73 -4.05 -10.73 -6.16
CA THR A 73 -3.00 -10.54 -7.17
C THR A 73 -3.43 -11.06 -8.53
N GLN A 74 -4.15 -12.19 -8.59
CA GLN A 74 -4.69 -12.74 -9.83
C GLN A 74 -5.78 -11.84 -10.40
N ARG A 75 -6.69 -11.33 -9.56
CA ARG A 75 -7.72 -10.36 -9.97
C ARG A 75 -7.08 -9.12 -10.59
N ARG A 76 -6.11 -8.51 -9.90
CA ARG A 76 -5.38 -7.33 -10.40
C ARG A 76 -4.63 -7.62 -11.70
N ARG A 77 -4.04 -8.81 -11.85
CA ARG A 77 -3.39 -9.24 -13.12
C ARG A 77 -4.42 -9.36 -14.25
N ALA A 78 -5.57 -9.98 -13.99
CA ALA A 78 -6.64 -10.11 -14.96
C ALA A 78 -7.19 -8.74 -15.39
N GLU A 79 -7.44 -7.84 -14.44
CA GLU A 79 -7.88 -6.46 -14.70
C GLU A 79 -6.87 -5.69 -15.54
N ARG A 80 -5.56 -5.82 -15.25
CA ARG A 80 -4.50 -5.20 -16.06
C ARG A 80 -4.47 -5.74 -17.49
N LEU A 81 -4.61 -7.05 -17.66
CA LEU A 81 -4.66 -7.68 -18.98
C LEU A 81 -5.89 -7.23 -19.77
N ASP A 82 -7.05 -7.17 -19.11
CA ASP A 82 -8.29 -6.66 -19.72
C ASP A 82 -8.12 -5.20 -20.18
N ARG A 83 -7.58 -4.33 -19.32
CA ARG A 83 -7.29 -2.93 -19.64
C ARG A 83 -6.39 -2.80 -20.87
N ARG A 84 -5.31 -3.58 -20.94
CA ARG A 84 -4.39 -3.61 -22.10
C ARG A 84 -5.11 -4.04 -23.37
N ARG A 85 -5.98 -5.06 -23.29
CA ARG A 85 -6.77 -5.53 -24.45
C ARG A 85 -7.75 -4.47 -24.94
N ARG A 86 -8.48 -3.83 -24.03
CA ARG A 86 -9.43 -2.75 -24.35
C ARG A 86 -8.74 -1.56 -25.01
N LYS A 87 -7.65 -1.07 -24.42
CA LYS A 87 -6.86 0.02 -25.02
C LYS A 87 -6.32 -0.35 -26.40
N ALA A 88 -5.74 -1.54 -26.55
CA ALA A 88 -5.21 -1.99 -27.84
C ALA A 88 -6.30 -2.09 -28.92
N LEU A 89 -7.50 -2.55 -28.55
CA LEU A 89 -8.64 -2.60 -29.45
C LEU A 89 -9.08 -1.19 -29.86
N ALA A 90 -9.23 -0.27 -28.90
CA ALA A 90 -9.61 1.12 -29.18
C ALA A 90 -8.60 1.81 -30.11
N LEU A 91 -7.29 1.68 -29.82
CA LEU A 91 -6.23 2.22 -30.69
C LEU A 91 -6.27 1.62 -32.10
N SER A 92 -6.45 0.29 -32.22
CA SER A 92 -6.60 -0.36 -33.51
C SER A 92 -7.82 0.15 -34.29
N GLN A 93 -8.93 0.48 -33.62
CA GLN A 93 -10.09 1.07 -34.27
C GLN A 93 -9.82 2.52 -34.70
N CYS A 94 -9.06 3.30 -33.91
CA CYS A 94 -8.62 4.63 -34.32
C CYS A 94 -7.80 4.58 -35.61
N ASP A 95 -6.82 3.67 -35.68
CA ASP A 95 -5.98 3.49 -36.86
C ASP A 95 -6.81 3.12 -38.11
N VAL A 96 -7.85 2.29 -37.96
CA VAL A 96 -8.75 1.96 -39.07
C VAL A 96 -9.48 3.20 -39.59
N VAL A 97 -10.03 4.01 -38.69
CA VAL A 97 -10.74 5.25 -39.05
C VAL A 97 -9.79 6.26 -39.71
N GLU A 98 -8.58 6.42 -39.19
CA GLU A 98 -7.57 7.35 -39.74
C GLU A 98 -7.16 6.96 -41.17
N ASN A 99 -7.09 5.66 -41.46
CA ASN A 99 -6.81 5.14 -42.79
C ASN A 99 -8.04 5.12 -43.73
N GLY A 100 -9.18 5.69 -43.30
CA GLY A 100 -10.41 5.77 -44.09
C GLY A 100 -11.22 4.47 -44.16
N GLY A 101 -10.96 3.52 -43.25
CA GLY A 101 -11.72 2.27 -43.12
C GLY A 101 -12.95 2.40 -42.24
N GLU A 102 -13.82 1.39 -42.27
CA GLU A 102 -15.01 1.32 -41.42
C GLU A 102 -14.69 0.63 -40.08
N THR A 103 -14.95 1.33 -38.98
CA THR A 103 -14.80 0.83 -37.61
C THR A 103 -16.03 0.03 -37.16
N ILE A 104 -15.83 -0.89 -36.22
CA ILE A 104 -16.90 -1.64 -35.56
C ILE A 104 -17.54 -0.88 -34.38
N PHE A 105 -16.99 0.29 -34.00
CA PHE A 105 -17.53 1.12 -32.93
C PHE A 105 -18.49 2.17 -33.49
N ALA A 106 -19.58 2.44 -32.77
CA ALA A 106 -20.40 3.60 -33.09
C ALA A 106 -19.63 4.90 -32.76
N SER A 107 -20.01 6.03 -33.36
CA SER A 107 -19.34 7.31 -33.11
C SER A 107 -19.42 7.76 -31.64
N ASP A 108 -20.52 7.43 -30.95
CA ASP A 108 -20.77 7.76 -29.55
C ASP A 108 -20.52 6.56 -28.60
N ASP A 109 -19.68 5.61 -29.02
CA ASP A 109 -19.36 4.43 -28.21
C ASP A 109 -18.32 4.76 -27.13
N ASP A 110 -18.69 4.57 -25.85
CA ASP A 110 -17.80 4.83 -24.70
C ASP A 110 -16.48 4.05 -24.79
N ARG A 111 -16.42 2.95 -25.55
CA ARG A 111 -15.18 2.18 -25.79
C ARG A 111 -14.10 2.98 -26.52
N TRP A 112 -14.42 4.12 -27.13
CA TRP A 112 -13.40 5.05 -27.60
C TRP A 112 -12.54 5.59 -26.46
N GLU A 113 -13.11 5.80 -25.26
CA GLU A 113 -12.39 6.33 -24.10
C GLU A 113 -11.29 5.39 -23.60
N ASP A 114 -11.39 4.09 -23.92
CA ASP A 114 -10.40 3.08 -23.56
C ASP A 114 -9.00 3.38 -24.15
N MET A 115 -8.90 4.20 -25.21
CA MET A 115 -7.62 4.65 -25.76
C MET A 115 -6.79 5.47 -24.76
N TRP A 116 -7.44 6.09 -23.76
CA TRP A 116 -6.80 6.92 -22.73
C TRP A 116 -6.42 6.15 -21.46
N LEU A 117 -6.74 4.86 -21.38
CA LEU A 117 -6.40 4.05 -20.21
C LEU A 117 -4.89 4.03 -19.96
N ASP A 118 -4.46 4.24 -18.71
CA ASP A 118 -3.06 4.01 -18.37
C ASP A 118 -2.77 2.52 -18.26
N THR A 119 -1.82 2.06 -19.08
CA THR A 119 -1.38 0.67 -19.20
C THR A 119 0.09 0.47 -18.81
N SER A 120 0.76 1.55 -18.39
CA SER A 120 2.19 1.55 -18.07
C SER A 120 2.51 0.65 -16.88
N ASP A 121 3.61 -0.11 -16.96
CA ASP A 121 4.22 -0.89 -15.87
C ASP A 121 5.05 -0.01 -14.89
N GLN A 122 4.86 1.32 -14.90
CA GLN A 122 5.72 2.29 -14.20
C GLN A 122 5.17 2.79 -12.85
N THR A 123 4.23 2.09 -12.25
CA THR A 123 4.19 2.03 -10.78
C THR A 123 4.73 0.67 -10.39
N SER A 124 6.01 0.64 -10.04
CA SER A 124 6.47 -0.32 -9.04
C SER A 124 5.64 -0.05 -7.80
N GLU A 125 4.53 -0.75 -7.71
CA GLU A 125 3.68 -0.73 -6.57
C GLU A 125 3.36 -2.23 -6.34
N ASP A 126 4.12 -3.05 -5.60
CA ASP A 126 5.10 -2.86 -4.52
C ASP A 126 4.87 -1.71 -3.55
N GLY A 127 3.69 -1.09 -3.63
CA GLY A 127 2.94 -0.71 -2.47
C GLY A 127 2.34 -2.02 -2.01
N ASP A 128 3.10 -2.73 -1.17
CA ASP A 128 2.54 -3.06 0.12
C ASP A 128 1.95 -1.76 0.69
N ASP A 129 0.75 -1.40 0.24
CA ASP A 129 -0.15 -0.49 0.95
C ASP A 129 -0.80 -1.35 2.04
N ASP A 130 0.05 -2.04 2.81
CA ASP A 130 -0.12 -2.11 4.25
C ASP A 130 0.12 -0.67 4.70
N ASP A 131 -0.94 0.13 4.58
CA ASP A 131 -1.13 1.38 5.30
C ASP A 131 -1.29 0.99 6.79
N ASP A 132 -0.25 0.33 7.33
CA ASP A 132 0.11 0.42 8.74
C ASP A 132 0.67 1.84 8.87
N ASP A 133 -0.28 2.76 9.01
CA ASP A 133 -0.12 4.10 9.56
C ASP A 133 0.32 3.97 11.04
N ASP A 134 1.44 3.28 11.27
CA ASP A 134 2.25 3.30 12.48
C ASP A 134 3.47 4.21 12.22
N ASP A 135 3.22 5.39 11.65
CA ASP A 135 4.10 6.55 11.82
C ASP A 135 3.97 7.07 13.25
N TRP A 136 4.52 6.30 14.18
CA TRP A 136 4.83 6.77 15.51
C TRP A 136 6.34 6.96 15.64
N GLU A 137 6.88 8.03 15.07
CA GLU A 137 8.23 8.56 15.41
C GLU A 137 8.24 9.81 16.29
#